data_AF-M0PEZ0-F1
#
_entry.id   AF-M0PEZ0-F1
#
_cell.length_a   1.000
_cell.length_b   1.000
_cell.length_c   1.000
_cell.angle_alpha   90.00
_cell.angle_beta   90.00
_cell.angle_gamma   90.00
#
_symmetry.space_group_name_H-M   'P 1'
#
loop_
_entity.id
_entity.type
_entity.pdbx_description
1 polymer ?
#
loop_
_entity_poly.entity_id
_entity_poly.type
_entity_poly.pdbx_seq_one_letter_code
_entity_poly.pdbx_strand_id
1 'polypeptide(L)'
;MISSFTEVFNWAYEMRVTDRVSVLRNIITLYTTTVEGLIGNIDEIYESSKSNFTFYARESVDEFIGMQQEVSNYLLETQREFSELRRDLASSLSRDLFRVFGFLVVTWVGIILQLERITTASDVLSISLIPVIFYLALSIRAVHGLSQQFSSLEDSRDDYYRMYKKQMNEDLFSEIVNDDEDDKISSQFQTDKWIYYGLFGSLIILSLYTIIDLQFIQGPISDVIRSILSNSN
;
A
#
# COMPACT_ATOMS: atom_id res chain seq x y z
N MET A 1 -61.97 6.77 -10.30
CA MET A 1 -62.15 6.59 -8.83
C MET A 1 -61.84 5.18 -8.37
N ILE A 2 -62.69 4.15 -8.57
CA ILE A 2 -62.34 2.76 -8.15
C ILE A 2 -61.14 2.22 -8.94
N SER A 3 -61.04 2.55 -10.23
CA SER A 3 -59.90 2.23 -11.08
C SER A 3 -58.60 2.83 -10.54
N SER A 4 -58.59 4.13 -10.25
CA SER A 4 -57.45 4.88 -9.72
C SER A 4 -56.92 4.29 -8.41
N PHE A 5 -57.82 3.90 -7.49
CA PHE A 5 -57.45 3.27 -6.23
C PHE A 5 -56.78 1.90 -6.44
N THR A 6 -57.29 1.14 -7.40
CA THR A 6 -56.74 -0.17 -7.77
C THR A 6 -55.37 -0.01 -8.43
N GLU A 7 -55.17 1.02 -9.24
CA GLU A 7 -53.88 1.33 -9.88
C GLU A 7 -52.81 1.71 -8.86
N VAL A 8 -53.13 2.56 -7.88
CA VAL A 8 -52.22 2.91 -6.77
C VAL A 8 -51.83 1.66 -5.99
N PHE A 9 -52.81 0.82 -5.67
CA PHE A 9 -52.56 -0.41 -4.90
C PHE A 9 -51.69 -1.38 -5.69
N ASN A 10 -52.01 -1.64 -6.95
CA ASN A 10 -51.20 -2.51 -7.81
C ASN A 10 -49.77 -1.99 -7.95
N TRP A 11 -49.60 -0.68 -8.17
CA TRP A 11 -48.28 -0.07 -8.27
C TRP A 11 -47.47 -0.20 -6.98
N ALA A 12 -48.09 0.01 -5.81
CA ALA A 12 -47.43 -0.06 -4.52
C ALA A 12 -46.91 -1.48 -4.19
N TYR A 13 -47.63 -2.53 -4.62
CA TYR A 13 -47.34 -3.92 -4.26
C TYR A 13 -46.62 -4.74 -5.34
N GLU A 14 -46.20 -4.12 -6.44
CA GLU A 14 -45.57 -4.83 -7.56
C GLU A 14 -44.08 -5.15 -7.32
N MET A 15 -43.20 -4.13 -7.25
CA MET A 15 -41.76 -4.30 -7.05
C MET A 15 -41.21 -3.24 -6.10
N ARG A 16 -40.16 -3.56 -5.33
CA ARG A 16 -39.61 -2.69 -4.28
C ARG A 16 -40.72 -2.19 -3.33
N VAL A 17 -41.58 -3.12 -2.90
CA VAL A 17 -42.82 -2.84 -2.14
C VAL A 17 -42.54 -1.95 -0.94
N THR A 18 -41.49 -2.23 -0.16
CA THR A 18 -41.09 -1.42 1.01
C THR A 18 -40.84 0.04 0.64
N ASP A 19 -40.13 0.29 -0.45
CA ASP A 19 -39.76 1.63 -0.90
C ASP A 19 -40.97 2.36 -1.48
N ARG A 20 -41.73 1.69 -2.35
CA ARG A 20 -42.94 2.26 -2.97
C ARG A 20 -44.01 2.59 -1.93
N VAL A 21 -44.21 1.73 -0.93
CA VAL A 21 -45.16 1.97 0.17
C VAL A 21 -44.67 3.11 1.06
N SER A 22 -43.36 3.23 1.34
CA SER A 22 -42.81 4.37 2.08
C SER A 22 -43.02 5.70 1.33
N VAL A 23 -42.72 5.75 0.04
CA VAL A 23 -42.96 6.93 -0.80
C VAL A 23 -44.44 7.26 -0.84
N LEU A 24 -45.30 6.26 -1.10
CA LEU A 24 -46.76 6.44 -1.15
C LEU A 24 -47.30 6.98 0.17
N ARG A 25 -46.87 6.42 1.31
CA ARG A 25 -47.26 6.91 2.64
C ARG A 25 -46.87 8.38 2.83
N ASN A 26 -45.66 8.75 2.46
CA ASN A 26 -45.17 10.12 2.59
C ASN A 26 -45.98 11.09 1.72
N ILE A 27 -46.25 10.72 0.47
CA ILE A 27 -47.07 11.52 -0.45
C ILE A 27 -48.52 11.63 0.02
N ILE A 28 -49.15 10.52 0.45
CA ILE A 28 -50.52 10.55 1.01
C ILE A 28 -50.59 11.55 2.16
N THR A 29 -49.62 11.51 3.08
CA THR A 29 -49.61 12.37 4.27
C THR A 29 -49.39 13.86 3.93
N LEU A 30 -48.76 14.17 2.80
CA LEU A 30 -48.62 15.54 2.29
C LEU A 30 -49.94 16.09 1.72
N TYR A 31 -50.72 15.24 1.05
CA TYR A 31 -51.99 15.65 0.44
C TYR A 31 -53.14 15.66 1.45
N THR A 32 -53.18 14.70 2.38
CA THR A 32 -54.32 14.56 3.30
C THR A 32 -54.02 13.68 4.51
N THR A 33 -54.80 13.89 5.58
CA THR A 33 -54.87 13.01 6.75
C THR A 33 -56.23 12.34 6.90
N THR A 34 -57.17 12.59 5.97
CA THR A 34 -58.53 12.07 6.02
C THR A 34 -58.82 11.14 4.83
N VAL A 35 -59.74 10.19 5.02
CA VAL A 35 -60.11 9.22 3.97
C VAL A 35 -60.82 9.92 2.80
N GLU A 36 -61.65 10.94 3.05
CA GLU A 36 -62.29 11.71 1.98
C GLU A 36 -61.28 12.48 1.14
N GLY A 37 -60.27 13.09 1.76
CA GLY A 37 -59.21 13.77 1.03
C GLY A 37 -58.34 12.79 0.22
N LEU A 38 -58.13 11.57 0.72
CA LEU A 38 -57.42 10.53 -0.02
C LEU A 38 -58.18 10.11 -1.28
N ILE A 39 -59.50 9.92 -1.17
CA ILE A 39 -60.35 9.54 -2.31
C ILE A 39 -60.43 10.70 -3.32
N GLY A 40 -60.54 11.94 -2.84
CA GLY A 40 -60.66 13.13 -3.69
C GLY A 40 -59.41 13.44 -4.51
N ASN A 41 -58.21 13.19 -3.96
CA ASN A 41 -56.93 13.52 -4.60
C ASN A 41 -56.16 12.27 -5.07
N ILE A 42 -56.83 11.12 -5.23
CA ILE A 42 -56.17 9.83 -5.48
C ILE A 42 -55.30 9.84 -6.76
N ASP A 43 -55.74 10.52 -7.81
CA ASP A 43 -55.02 10.61 -9.08
C ASP A 43 -53.73 11.45 -8.93
N GLU A 44 -53.79 12.56 -8.16
CA GLU A 44 -52.63 13.43 -7.90
C GLU A 44 -51.62 12.78 -6.95
N ILE A 45 -52.13 12.03 -5.96
CA ILE A 45 -51.32 11.20 -5.06
C ILE A 45 -50.60 10.12 -5.87
N TYR A 46 -51.27 9.48 -6.83
CA TYR A 46 -50.69 8.44 -7.67
C TYR A 46 -49.55 8.98 -8.53
N GLU A 47 -49.78 10.06 -9.27
CA GLU A 47 -48.77 10.67 -10.15
C GLU A 47 -47.58 11.21 -9.36
N SER A 48 -47.83 11.86 -8.22
CA SER A 48 -46.78 12.35 -7.32
C SER A 48 -45.96 11.22 -6.74
N SER A 49 -46.60 10.11 -6.35
CA SER A 49 -45.90 8.92 -5.83
C SER A 49 -45.02 8.25 -6.88
N LYS A 50 -45.50 8.13 -8.12
CA LYS A 50 -44.70 7.60 -9.23
C LYS A 50 -43.49 8.48 -9.55
N SER A 51 -43.70 9.79 -9.63
CA SER A 51 -42.64 10.76 -9.90
C SER A 51 -41.57 10.74 -8.80
N ASN A 52 -42.01 10.80 -7.54
CA ASN A 52 -41.11 10.81 -6.39
C ASN A 52 -40.34 9.48 -6.25
N PHE A 53 -41.00 8.34 -6.48
CA PHE A 53 -40.32 7.04 -6.51
C PHE A 53 -39.31 6.94 -7.66
N THR A 54 -39.61 7.53 -8.82
CA THR A 54 -38.66 7.60 -9.95
C THR A 54 -37.42 8.40 -9.58
N PHE A 55 -37.60 9.53 -8.89
CA PHE A 55 -36.48 10.33 -8.37
C PHE A 55 -35.66 9.56 -7.34
N TYR A 56 -36.32 8.98 -6.33
CA TYR A 56 -35.67 8.15 -5.31
C TYR A 56 -34.89 6.99 -5.93
N ALA A 57 -35.48 6.30 -6.92
CA ALA A 57 -34.82 5.20 -7.60
C ALA A 57 -33.57 5.66 -8.37
N ARG A 58 -33.58 6.85 -8.96
CA ARG A 58 -32.39 7.44 -9.61
C ARG A 58 -31.33 7.80 -8.58
N GLU A 59 -31.71 8.46 -7.49
CA GLU A 59 -30.80 8.82 -6.40
C GLU A 59 -30.12 7.58 -5.80
N SER A 60 -30.87 6.49 -5.56
CA SER A 60 -30.28 5.22 -5.09
C SER A 60 -29.28 4.61 -6.07
N VAL A 61 -29.52 4.75 -7.38
CA VAL A 61 -28.59 4.27 -8.41
C VAL A 61 -27.35 5.15 -8.47
N ASP A 62 -27.51 6.46 -8.37
CA ASP A 62 -26.40 7.42 -8.34
C ASP A 62 -25.52 7.22 -7.10
N GLU A 63 -26.12 6.98 -5.92
CA GLU A 63 -25.40 6.61 -4.69
C GLU A 63 -24.62 5.30 -4.85
N PHE A 64 -25.23 4.29 -5.48
CA PHE A 64 -24.56 3.01 -5.73
C PHE A 64 -23.37 3.16 -6.69
N ILE A 65 -23.52 3.94 -7.76
CA ILE A 65 -22.43 4.26 -8.68
C ILE A 65 -21.34 5.06 -7.95
N GLY A 66 -21.72 6.02 -7.11
CA GLY A 66 -20.78 6.80 -6.31
C GLY A 66 -19.94 5.93 -5.37
N MET A 67 -20.57 4.98 -4.70
CA MET A 67 -19.89 3.99 -3.86
C MET A 67 -18.91 3.14 -4.67
N GLN A 68 -19.28 2.67 -5.87
CA GLN A 68 -18.36 1.91 -6.74
C GLN A 68 -17.14 2.73 -7.14
N GLN A 69 -17.34 4.01 -7.45
CA GLN A 69 -16.25 4.93 -7.80
C GLN A 69 -15.33 5.17 -6.61
N GLU A 70 -15.87 5.33 -5.40
CA GLU A 70 -15.09 5.48 -4.18
C GLU A 70 -14.20 4.26 -3.93
N VAL A 71 -14.75 3.05 -4.02
CA VAL A 71 -14.00 1.79 -3.88
C VAL A 71 -12.90 1.69 -4.95
N SER A 72 -13.24 1.97 -6.20
CA SER A 72 -12.26 1.93 -7.31
C SER A 72 -11.13 2.93 -7.11
N ASN A 73 -11.44 4.15 -6.67
CA ASN A 73 -10.45 5.17 -6.39
C ASN A 73 -9.55 4.80 -5.21
N TYR A 74 -10.14 4.25 -4.13
CA TYR A 74 -9.37 3.77 -2.99
C TYR A 74 -8.38 2.68 -3.41
N LEU A 75 -8.83 1.68 -4.19
CA LEU A 75 -7.98 0.60 -4.68
C LEU A 75 -6.83 1.11 -5.54
N LEU A 76 -7.12 1.99 -6.50
CA LEU A 76 -6.10 2.60 -7.35
C LEU A 76 -5.06 3.38 -6.54
N GLU A 77 -5.50 4.08 -5.48
CA GLU A 77 -4.60 4.84 -4.62
C GLU A 77 -3.74 3.91 -3.74
N THR A 78 -4.34 2.89 -3.13
CA THR A 78 -3.62 1.87 -2.36
C THR A 78 -2.59 1.13 -3.20
N GLN A 79 -2.92 0.77 -4.45
CA GLN A 79 -1.96 0.16 -5.38
C GLN A 79 -0.79 1.09 -5.73
N ARG A 80 -1.07 2.39 -5.92
CA ARG A 80 0.00 3.39 -6.12
C ARG A 80 0.91 3.47 -4.91
N GLU A 81 0.34 3.50 -3.72
CA GLU A 81 1.11 3.58 -2.48
C GLU A 81 1.97 2.32 -2.26
N PHE A 82 1.46 1.11 -2.51
CA PHE A 82 2.28 -0.11 -2.48
C PHE A 82 3.43 -0.06 -3.50
N SER A 83 3.14 0.40 -4.73
CA SER A 83 4.14 0.54 -5.79
C SER A 83 5.22 1.56 -5.42
N GLU A 84 4.83 2.67 -4.78
CA GLU A 84 5.75 3.68 -4.25
C GLU A 84 6.65 3.11 -3.16
N LEU A 85 6.08 2.43 -2.15
CA LEU A 85 6.85 1.77 -1.09
C LEU A 85 7.84 0.74 -1.66
N ARG A 86 7.43 -0.04 -2.66
CA ARG A 86 8.33 -0.98 -3.37
C ARG A 86 9.46 -0.24 -4.09
N ARG A 87 9.12 0.84 -4.80
CA ARG A 87 10.10 1.66 -5.53
C ARG A 87 11.10 2.29 -4.57
N ASP A 88 10.66 2.74 -3.40
CA ASP A 88 11.51 3.31 -2.36
C ASP A 88 12.47 2.27 -1.76
N LEU A 89 12.01 1.02 -1.61
CA LEU A 89 12.86 -0.09 -1.19
C LEU A 89 13.95 -0.37 -2.23
N ALA A 90 13.57 -0.53 -3.49
CA ALA A 90 14.49 -0.79 -4.59
C ALA A 90 15.49 0.37 -4.80
N SER A 91 15.01 1.60 -4.71
CA SER A 91 15.84 2.81 -4.76
C SER A 91 16.85 2.84 -3.60
N SER A 92 16.40 2.55 -2.38
CA SER A 92 17.26 2.49 -1.20
C SER A 92 18.33 1.42 -1.34
N LEU A 93 17.98 0.22 -1.84
CA LEU A 93 18.95 -0.85 -2.14
C LEU A 93 20.06 -0.34 -3.06
N SER A 94 19.70 0.20 -4.23
CA SER A 94 20.68 0.65 -5.23
C SER A 94 21.57 1.79 -4.70
N ARG A 95 20.97 2.77 -4.01
CA ARG A 95 21.66 3.95 -3.48
C ARG A 95 22.62 3.57 -2.35
N ASP A 96 22.18 2.71 -1.46
CA ASP A 96 22.98 2.28 -0.32
C ASP A 96 24.16 1.42 -0.77
N LEU A 97 23.95 0.52 -1.74
CA LEU A 97 25.04 -0.21 -2.41
C LEU A 97 26.06 0.75 -3.02
N PHE A 98 25.60 1.74 -3.79
CA PHE A 98 26.49 2.70 -4.43
C PHE A 98 27.33 3.49 -3.43
N ARG A 99 26.75 3.86 -2.28
CA ARG A 99 27.46 4.56 -1.20
C ARG A 99 28.52 3.67 -0.56
N VAL A 100 28.20 2.40 -0.29
CA VAL A 100 29.16 1.44 0.28
C VAL A 100 30.31 1.21 -0.69
N PHE A 101 30.03 0.95 -1.97
CA PHE A 101 31.07 0.80 -2.98
C PHE A 101 31.92 2.06 -3.15
N GLY A 102 31.29 3.23 -3.22
CA GLY A 102 31.99 4.50 -3.30
C GLY A 102 32.93 4.73 -2.11
N PHE A 103 32.47 4.43 -0.90
CA PHE A 103 33.28 4.52 0.31
C PHE A 103 34.47 3.56 0.28
N LEU A 104 34.25 2.31 -0.13
CA LEU A 104 35.32 1.32 -0.27
C LEU A 104 36.38 1.78 -1.27
N VAL A 105 35.97 2.24 -2.46
CA VAL A 105 36.90 2.73 -3.49
C VAL A 105 37.73 3.90 -2.98
N VAL A 106 37.10 4.91 -2.36
CA VAL A 106 37.80 6.08 -1.81
C VAL A 106 38.80 5.67 -0.74
N THR A 107 38.40 4.76 0.15
CA THR A 107 39.27 4.21 1.20
C THR A 107 40.50 3.51 0.62
N TRP A 108 40.29 2.59 -0.34
CA TRP A 108 41.38 1.86 -0.99
C TRP A 108 42.35 2.77 -1.74
N VAL A 109 41.84 3.73 -2.51
CA VAL A 109 42.67 4.72 -3.23
C VAL A 109 43.48 5.56 -2.24
N GLY A 110 42.86 6.01 -1.15
CA GLY A 110 43.55 6.79 -0.11
C GLY A 110 44.74 6.07 0.49
N ILE A 111 44.62 4.75 0.71
CA ILE A 111 45.70 3.92 1.24
C ILE A 111 46.83 3.78 0.24
N ILE A 112 46.52 3.46 -1.03
CA ILE A 112 47.51 3.30 -2.09
C ILE A 112 48.34 4.57 -2.26
N LEU A 113 47.69 5.75 -2.21
CA LEU A 113 48.35 7.04 -2.41
C LEU A 113 49.20 7.50 -1.22
N GLN A 114 48.93 7.02 0.00
CA GLN A 114 49.61 7.46 1.22
C GLN A 114 50.60 6.43 1.78
N LEU A 115 50.93 5.40 0.99
CA LEU A 115 51.77 4.24 1.38
C LEU A 115 53.04 4.61 2.16
N GLU A 116 53.72 5.71 1.80
CA GLU A 116 54.98 6.13 2.42
C GLU A 116 54.83 6.80 3.79
N ARG A 117 53.62 7.22 4.18
CA ARG A 117 53.37 8.06 5.38
C ARG A 117 52.56 7.37 6.47
N ILE A 118 51.97 6.21 6.19
CA ILE A 118 51.06 5.52 7.12
C ILE A 118 51.84 4.48 7.93
N THR A 119 51.84 4.62 9.26
CA THR A 119 52.59 3.74 10.18
C THR A 119 52.03 2.31 10.27
N THR A 120 50.73 2.10 9.98
CA THR A 120 50.12 0.77 9.78
C THR A 120 48.85 0.88 8.93
N ALA A 121 48.89 0.43 7.66
CA ALA A 121 47.72 0.44 6.77
C ALA A 121 46.52 -0.36 7.32
N SER A 122 46.79 -1.35 8.17
CA SER A 122 45.78 -2.16 8.89
C SER A 122 44.90 -1.33 9.83
N ASP A 123 45.49 -0.35 10.53
CA ASP A 123 44.78 0.45 11.52
C ASP A 123 43.84 1.45 10.83
N VAL A 124 44.31 2.06 9.74
CA VAL A 124 43.51 2.99 8.91
C VAL A 124 42.31 2.26 8.30
N LEU A 125 42.53 1.06 7.74
CA LEU A 125 41.44 0.23 7.20
C LEU A 125 40.41 -0.13 8.27
N SER A 126 40.87 -0.59 9.44
CA SER A 126 39.97 -0.99 10.52
C SER A 126 39.11 0.18 11.02
N ILE A 127 39.71 1.36 11.20
CA ILE A 127 38.99 2.57 11.61
C ILE A 127 38.00 3.02 10.52
N SER A 128 38.38 2.92 9.25
CA SER A 128 37.52 3.32 8.13
C SER A 128 36.25 2.46 7.99
N LEU A 129 36.26 1.21 8.46
CA LEU A 129 35.11 0.31 8.36
C LEU A 129 34.02 0.56 9.42
N ILE A 130 34.37 1.21 10.54
CA ILE A 130 33.41 1.56 11.60
C ILE A 130 32.22 2.39 11.07
N PRO A 131 32.42 3.50 10.33
CA PRO A 131 31.29 4.25 9.77
C PRO A 131 30.50 3.45 8.71
N VAL A 132 31.13 2.50 8.01
CA VAL A 132 30.41 1.61 7.06
C VAL A 132 29.45 0.70 7.81
N ILE A 133 29.91 0.05 8.89
CA ILE A 133 29.05 -0.83 9.71
C ILE A 133 27.89 -0.03 10.30
N PHE A 134 28.17 1.18 10.81
CA PHE A 134 27.13 2.06 11.34
C PHE A 134 26.11 2.46 10.27
N TYR A 135 26.59 2.81 9.07
CA TYR A 135 25.73 3.12 7.93
C TYR A 135 24.83 1.94 7.55
N LEU A 136 25.41 0.74 7.41
CA LEU A 136 24.67 -0.48 7.08
C LEU A 136 23.59 -0.80 8.13
N ALA A 137 23.87 -0.59 9.41
CA ALA A 137 22.90 -0.78 10.49
C ALA A 137 21.73 0.22 10.41
N LEU A 138 22.00 1.49 10.11
CA LEU A 138 20.96 2.50 9.89
C LEU A 138 20.10 2.17 8.67
N SER A 139 20.73 1.73 7.58
CA SER A 139 20.10 1.25 6.36
C SER A 139 19.10 0.10 6.63
N ILE A 140 19.50 -0.90 7.41
CA ILE A 140 18.62 -2.00 7.85
C ILE A 140 17.42 -1.48 8.65
N ARG A 141 17.65 -0.52 9.57
CA ARG A 141 16.56 0.09 10.36
C ARG A 141 15.58 0.85 9.48
N ALA A 142 16.06 1.58 8.47
CA ALA A 142 15.21 2.32 7.55
C ALA A 142 14.29 1.37 6.75
N VAL A 143 14.84 0.27 6.22
CA VAL A 143 14.06 -0.75 5.52
C VAL A 143 13.05 -1.45 6.44
N HIS A 144 13.38 -1.63 7.72
CA HIS A 144 12.41 -2.15 8.68
C HIS A 144 11.20 -1.22 8.84
N GLY A 145 11.41 0.09 8.91
CA GLY A 145 10.32 1.08 8.94
C GLY A 145 9.48 1.10 7.67
N LEU A 146 10.10 0.86 6.51
CA LEU A 146 9.38 0.73 5.24
C LEU A 146 8.54 -0.56 5.19
N SER A 147 9.07 -1.67 5.71
CA SER A 147 8.33 -2.92 5.83
C SER A 147 7.12 -2.80 6.76
N GLN A 148 7.22 -1.98 7.81
CA GLN A 148 6.11 -1.75 8.73
C GLN A 148 5.00 -0.89 8.07
N GLN A 149 5.37 0.11 7.27
CA GLN A 149 4.41 0.87 6.47
C GLN A 149 3.69 -0.03 5.47
N PHE A 150 4.43 -0.90 4.77
CA PHE A 150 3.85 -1.85 3.83
C PHE A 150 2.84 -2.79 4.51
N SER A 151 3.18 -3.37 5.65
CA SER A 151 2.24 -4.25 6.38
C SER A 151 1.02 -3.49 6.92
N SER A 152 1.21 -2.26 7.40
CA SER A 152 0.09 -1.42 7.88
C SER A 152 -0.87 -1.07 6.74
N LEU A 153 -0.35 -0.89 5.53
CA LEU A 153 -1.16 -0.62 4.34
C LEU A 153 -1.93 -1.87 3.90
N GLU A 154 -1.29 -3.04 3.97
CA GLU A 154 -1.93 -4.35 3.76
C GLU A 154 -3.08 -4.59 4.75
N ASP A 155 -2.85 -4.35 6.04
CA ASP A 155 -3.89 -4.45 7.07
C ASP A 155 -5.06 -3.50 6.82
N SER A 156 -4.77 -2.24 6.45
CA SER A 156 -5.79 -1.21 6.17
C SER A 156 -6.63 -1.56 4.96
N ARG A 157 -5.99 -2.10 3.91
CA ARG A 157 -6.67 -2.60 2.71
C ARG A 157 -7.58 -3.78 3.04
N ASP A 158 -7.08 -4.74 3.80
CA ASP A 158 -7.84 -5.93 4.17
C ASP A 158 -9.07 -5.57 5.02
N ASP A 159 -8.94 -4.59 5.93
CA ASP A 159 -10.06 -4.01 6.66
C ASP A 159 -11.09 -3.35 5.73
N TYR A 160 -10.62 -2.58 4.75
CA TYR A 160 -11.47 -1.96 3.74
C TYR A 160 -12.23 -3.00 2.90
N TYR A 161 -11.54 -4.06 2.47
CA TYR A 161 -12.14 -5.15 1.68
C TYR A 161 -13.23 -5.86 2.47
N ARG A 162 -12.98 -6.15 3.75
CA ARG A 162 -13.98 -6.77 4.64
C ARG A 162 -15.24 -5.92 4.80
N MET A 163 -15.07 -4.60 4.92
CA MET A 163 -16.20 -3.68 5.08
C MET A 163 -17.10 -3.65 3.83
N TYR A 164 -16.49 -3.52 2.65
CA TYR A 164 -17.22 -3.38 1.38
C TYR A 164 -17.77 -4.69 0.84
N LYS A 165 -17.06 -5.80 1.01
CA LYS A 165 -17.55 -7.15 0.63
C LYS A 165 -18.88 -7.50 1.31
N LYS A 166 -19.15 -6.94 2.50
CA LYS A 166 -20.42 -7.13 3.21
C LYS A 166 -21.58 -6.31 2.62
N GLN A 167 -21.29 -5.21 1.94
CA GLN A 167 -22.26 -4.24 1.44
C GLN A 167 -22.53 -4.39 -0.06
N MET A 168 -21.53 -4.83 -0.83
CA MET A 168 -21.61 -5.01 -2.28
C MET A 168 -21.85 -6.46 -2.66
N ASN A 169 -22.38 -6.66 -3.87
CA ASN A 169 -22.44 -7.98 -4.50
C ASN A 169 -21.02 -8.52 -4.72
N GLU A 170 -20.77 -9.76 -4.32
CA GLU A 170 -19.45 -10.39 -4.30
C GLU A 170 -18.82 -10.48 -5.69
N ASP A 171 -19.61 -10.78 -6.73
CA ASP A 171 -19.15 -10.85 -8.11
C ASP A 171 -18.61 -9.50 -8.59
N LEU A 172 -19.34 -8.43 -8.29
CA LEU A 172 -18.98 -7.07 -8.71
C LEU A 172 -17.74 -6.56 -7.95
N PHE A 173 -17.61 -6.91 -6.68
CA PHE A 173 -16.43 -6.58 -5.88
C PHE A 173 -15.18 -7.28 -6.44
N SER A 174 -15.30 -8.55 -6.84
CA SER A 174 -14.19 -9.31 -7.43
C SER A 174 -13.75 -8.84 -8.82
N GLU A 175 -14.62 -8.13 -9.56
CA GLU A 175 -14.26 -7.54 -10.86
C GLU A 175 -13.43 -6.25 -10.69
N ILE A 176 -13.66 -5.54 -9.58
CA ILE A 176 -12.98 -4.27 -9.27
C ILE A 176 -11.66 -4.54 -8.53
N VAL A 177 -11.61 -5.57 -7.68
CA VAL A 177 -10.42 -5.97 -6.93
C VAL A 177 -9.48 -6.80 -7.80
N ASN A 178 -8.24 -6.34 -7.96
CA ASN A 178 -7.21 -7.04 -8.73
C ASN A 178 -6.27 -7.82 -7.81
N ASP A 179 -6.77 -8.89 -7.18
CA ASP A 179 -6.02 -9.70 -6.22
C ASP A 179 -4.68 -10.21 -6.77
N ASP A 180 -4.64 -10.58 -8.06
CA ASP A 180 -3.42 -11.05 -8.73
C ASP A 180 -2.30 -10.00 -8.77
N GLU A 181 -2.65 -8.73 -8.96
CA GLU A 181 -1.68 -7.63 -9.01
C GLU A 181 -1.17 -7.28 -7.62
N ASP A 182 -2.05 -7.29 -6.65
CA ASP A 182 -1.75 -7.04 -5.24
C ASP A 182 -0.80 -8.10 -4.67
N ASP A 183 -1.11 -9.39 -4.89
CA ASP A 183 -0.28 -10.53 -4.47
C ASP A 183 1.10 -10.46 -5.10
N LYS A 184 1.16 -10.04 -6.37
CA LYS A 184 2.42 -9.86 -7.09
C LYS A 184 3.25 -8.73 -6.49
N ILE A 185 2.65 -7.59 -6.14
CA ILE A 185 3.37 -6.48 -5.51
C ILE A 185 3.90 -6.88 -4.13
N SER A 186 3.08 -7.55 -3.31
CA SER A 186 3.48 -8.06 -2.00
C SER A 186 4.64 -9.06 -2.11
N SER A 187 4.53 -10.04 -3.01
CA SER A 187 5.60 -11.03 -3.26
C SER A 187 6.92 -10.39 -3.71
N GLN A 188 6.86 -9.39 -4.60
CA GLN A 188 8.03 -8.63 -5.04
C GLN A 188 8.65 -7.85 -3.87
N PHE A 189 7.84 -7.19 -3.05
CA PHE A 189 8.33 -6.45 -1.88
C PHE A 189 9.05 -7.38 -0.89
N GLN A 190 8.49 -8.55 -0.60
CA GLN A 190 9.12 -9.55 0.28
C GLN A 190 10.46 -10.05 -0.29
N THR A 191 10.51 -10.28 -1.60
CA THR A 191 11.73 -10.71 -2.30
C THR A 191 12.81 -9.63 -2.20
N ASP A 192 12.48 -8.38 -2.51
CA ASP A 192 13.40 -7.24 -2.43
C ASP A 192 13.90 -7.03 -0.99
N LYS A 193 13.02 -7.18 -0.01
CA LYS A 193 13.37 -7.10 1.42
C LYS A 193 14.35 -8.20 1.83
N TRP A 194 14.12 -9.44 1.40
CA TRP A 194 15.01 -10.56 1.73
C TRP A 194 16.38 -10.40 1.07
N ILE A 195 16.41 -9.96 -0.20
CA ILE A 195 17.65 -9.62 -0.89
C ILE A 195 18.40 -8.51 -0.13
N TYR A 196 17.69 -7.47 0.30
CA TYR A 196 18.29 -6.36 1.07
C TYR A 196 18.93 -6.87 2.37
N TYR A 197 18.18 -7.61 3.20
CA TYR A 197 18.71 -8.12 4.46
C TYR A 197 19.84 -9.13 4.27
N GLY A 198 19.71 -10.03 3.29
CA GLY A 198 20.77 -11.00 2.98
C GLY A 198 22.06 -10.31 2.55
N LEU A 199 21.98 -9.36 1.62
CA LEU A 199 23.13 -8.64 1.11
C LEU A 199 23.75 -7.75 2.19
N PHE A 200 22.97 -6.87 2.82
CA PHE A 200 23.50 -5.93 3.82
C PHE A 200 23.95 -6.63 5.10
N GLY A 201 23.26 -7.70 5.51
CA GLY A 201 23.71 -8.56 6.60
C GLY A 201 25.06 -9.23 6.30
N SER A 202 25.22 -9.76 5.08
CA SER A 202 26.51 -10.33 4.66
C SER A 202 27.65 -9.30 4.64
N LEU A 203 27.37 -8.06 4.21
CA LEU A 203 28.35 -6.96 4.22
C LEU A 203 28.79 -6.57 5.64
N ILE A 204 27.87 -6.58 6.62
CA ILE A 204 28.21 -6.34 8.02
C ILE A 204 29.13 -7.45 8.53
N ILE A 205 28.78 -8.72 8.27
CA ILE A 205 29.59 -9.87 8.70
C ILE A 205 30.98 -9.82 8.07
N LEU A 206 31.07 -9.54 6.77
CA LEU A 206 32.34 -9.38 6.06
C LEU A 206 33.17 -8.23 6.64
N SER A 207 32.55 -7.08 6.94
CA SER A 207 33.23 -5.93 7.55
C SER A 207 33.77 -6.28 8.94
N LEU A 208 33.00 -6.97 9.77
CA LEU A 208 33.46 -7.43 11.09
C LEU A 208 34.61 -8.44 10.97
N TYR A 209 34.48 -9.41 10.07
CA TYR A 209 35.53 -10.39 9.79
C TYR A 209 36.83 -9.69 9.37
N THR A 210 36.76 -8.70 8.47
CA THR A 210 37.94 -7.95 8.04
C THR A 210 38.62 -7.18 9.16
N ILE A 211 37.87 -6.62 10.12
CA ILE A 211 38.43 -5.92 11.28
C ILE A 211 39.15 -6.92 12.20
N ILE A 212 38.54 -8.09 12.44
CA ILE A 212 39.13 -9.15 13.28
C ILE A 212 40.41 -9.69 12.64
N ASP A 213 40.40 -9.94 11.33
CA ASP A 213 41.58 -10.36 10.59
C ASP A 213 42.68 -9.30 10.73
N LEU A 214 42.40 -8.03 10.39
CA LEU A 214 43.40 -6.98 10.43
C LEU A 214 44.03 -6.74 11.82
N GLN A 215 43.28 -6.95 12.91
CA GLN A 215 43.74 -6.64 14.27
C GLN A 215 44.29 -7.83 15.06
N PHE A 216 43.78 -9.04 14.84
CA PHE A 216 44.03 -10.17 15.75
C PHE A 216 44.63 -11.39 15.06
N ILE A 217 44.29 -11.63 13.79
CA ILE A 217 44.66 -12.84 13.08
C ILE A 217 45.59 -12.42 11.96
N GLN A 218 46.85 -12.87 11.93
CA GLN A 218 47.66 -12.75 10.71
C GLN A 218 47.09 -13.70 9.63
N GLY A 219 45.88 -13.39 9.18
CA GLY A 219 45.11 -14.20 8.27
C GLY A 219 45.16 -13.64 6.85
N PRO A 220 44.36 -14.20 5.94
CA PRO A 220 44.57 -14.06 4.51
C PRO A 220 44.50 -12.61 4.01
N ILE A 221 43.66 -11.76 4.61
CA ILE A 221 43.49 -10.38 4.15
C ILE A 221 44.70 -9.55 4.59
N SER A 222 45.15 -9.75 5.82
CA SER A 222 46.38 -9.14 6.32
C SER A 222 47.61 -9.51 5.47
N ASP A 223 47.70 -10.76 5.01
CA ASP A 223 48.79 -11.26 4.16
C ASP A 223 48.74 -10.68 2.74
N VAL A 224 47.54 -10.59 2.14
CA VAL A 224 47.36 -9.95 0.82
C VAL A 224 47.78 -8.50 0.89
N ILE A 225 47.35 -7.75 1.91
CA ILE A 225 47.73 -6.35 2.10
C ILE A 225 49.25 -6.22 2.26
N ARG A 226 49.88 -7.08 3.08
CA ARG A 226 51.34 -7.11 3.21
C ARG A 226 52.05 -7.40 1.89
N SER A 227 51.55 -8.32 1.08
CA SER A 227 52.14 -8.66 -0.24
C SER A 227 52.04 -7.52 -1.26
N ILE A 228 50.93 -6.77 -1.25
CA ILE A 228 50.73 -5.60 -2.11
C ILE A 228 51.66 -4.46 -1.66
N LEU A 229 51.76 -4.25 -0.34
CA LEU A 229 52.66 -3.26 0.24
C LEU A 229 54.14 -3.59 -0.01
N SER A 230 54.53 -4.88 0.07
CA SER A 230 55.92 -5.29 -0.13
C SER A 230 56.37 -5.25 -1.60
N ASN A 231 55.45 -5.44 -2.55
CA ASN A 231 55.74 -5.35 -4.00
C ASN A 231 55.78 -3.90 -4.52
N SER A 232 55.45 -2.91 -3.68
CA SER A 232 55.46 -1.48 -4.04
C SER A 232 56.73 -0.73 -3.59
N ASN A 233 57.66 -1.39 -2.89
CA ASN A 233 59.01 -0.90 -2.57
C ASN A 233 60.03 -1.49 -3.55
#